data_AF-A0A838WNW0-F1
#
_entry.id   AF-A0A838WNW0-F1
#
_cell.length_a   1.000
_cell.length_b   1.000
_cell.length_c   1.000
_cell.angle_alpha   90.00
_cell.angle_beta   90.00
_cell.angle_gamma   90.00
#
_symmetry.space_group_name_H-M   'P 1'
#
loop_
_entity.id
_entity.type
_entity.pdbx_description
1 polymer ?
#
loop_
_entity_poly.entity_id
_entity_poly.type
_entity_poly.pdbx_seq_one_letter_code
_entity_poly.pdbx_strand_id
1 'polypeptide(L)'
;MISINPSEREWRNDFSISELRKKLGIEAVLLGSMVSKVVYSDRYLKVPGSEILVDLLQVSNFDDQSIVNIVTANDDETNNLQHDLTKVFSRLQGNKDNLKVDVKPSCKRYEVPHGRTLKIHLKDDKEYKVIFDMGMNFLVKKGGKYCVKFSTYVVIERIV
;
A
#
# COMPACT_ATOMS: atom_id res chain seq x y z
N MET A 1 3.37 13.45 -13.68
CA MET A 1 3.89 12.10 -13.41
C MET A 1 5.20 12.24 -12.65
N ILE A 2 5.29 11.67 -11.45
CA ILE A 2 6.54 11.61 -10.68
C ILE A 2 7.00 10.15 -10.73
N SER A 3 8.10 9.89 -11.45
CA SER A 3 8.75 8.58 -11.44
C SER A 3 9.90 8.63 -10.48
N ILE A 4 9.89 7.74 -9.49
CA ILE A 4 10.94 7.64 -8.50
C ILE A 4 11.76 6.41 -8.88
N ASN A 5 12.96 6.68 -9.43
CA ASN A 5 13.95 5.66 -9.73
C ASN A 5 15.29 6.00 -9.03
N PRO A 6 15.35 5.93 -7.69
CA PRO A 6 16.57 6.23 -6.97
C PRO A 6 17.58 5.13 -7.28
N SER A 7 18.81 5.52 -7.53
CA SER A 7 19.94 4.63 -7.72
C SER A 7 20.06 3.64 -6.55
N GLU A 8 20.64 2.46 -6.78
CA GLU A 8 20.91 1.49 -5.71
C GLU A 8 21.62 2.13 -4.51
N ARG A 9 22.51 3.09 -4.75
CA ARG A 9 23.24 3.81 -3.71
C ARG A 9 22.32 4.60 -2.80
N GLU A 10 21.27 5.21 -3.34
CA GLU A 10 20.28 5.97 -2.56
C GLU A 10 19.40 5.06 -1.70
N TRP A 11 19.35 3.75 -1.98
CA TRP A 11 18.55 2.77 -1.25
C TRP A 11 19.35 1.91 -0.25
N ARG A 12 20.67 2.06 -0.16
CA ARG A 12 21.55 1.23 0.69
C ARG A 12 21.37 1.41 2.21
N ASN A 13 20.58 2.39 2.64
CA ASN A 13 20.40 2.71 4.05
C ASN A 13 19.11 2.12 4.62
N ASP A 14 19.04 2.05 5.95
CA ASP A 14 17.81 1.75 6.68
C ASP A 14 17.03 3.04 6.91
N PHE A 15 15.76 3.07 6.53
CA PHE A 15 14.89 4.23 6.62
C PHE A 15 13.93 4.11 7.79
N SER A 16 13.67 5.21 8.49
CA SER A 16 12.44 5.36 9.27
C SER A 16 11.22 5.37 8.34
N ILE A 17 10.02 5.17 8.90
CA ILE A 17 8.80 5.21 8.08
C ILE A 17 8.56 6.57 7.42
N SER A 18 8.90 7.67 8.12
CA SER A 18 8.76 9.02 7.56
C SER A 18 9.72 9.20 6.38
N GLU A 19 11.01 8.88 6.55
CA GLU A 19 11.98 8.98 5.45
C GLU A 19 11.58 8.14 4.24
N LEU A 20 11.13 6.91 4.47
CA LEU A 20 10.67 6.04 3.39
C LEU A 20 9.45 6.65 2.66
N ARG A 21 8.47 7.16 3.41
CA ARG A 21 7.27 7.79 2.84
C ARG A 21 7.60 9.03 1.99
N LYS A 22 8.54 9.86 2.46
CA LYS A 22 9.06 11.02 1.69
C LYS A 22 9.75 10.57 0.42
N LYS A 23 10.65 9.60 0.56
CA LYS A 23 11.48 9.09 -0.53
C LYS A 23 10.66 8.38 -1.61
N LEU A 24 9.54 7.75 -1.23
CA LEU A 24 8.56 7.18 -2.15
C LEU A 24 7.55 8.20 -2.69
N GLY A 25 7.61 9.48 -2.28
CA GLY A 25 6.68 10.52 -2.72
C GLY A 25 5.23 10.36 -2.20
N ILE A 26 4.97 9.34 -1.38
CA ILE A 26 3.65 9.06 -0.79
C ILE A 26 3.26 10.18 0.18
N GLU A 27 4.22 10.79 0.87
CA GLU A 27 3.94 11.87 1.84
C GLU A 27 3.28 13.07 1.15
N ALA A 28 3.77 13.45 -0.03
CA ALA A 28 3.22 14.57 -0.79
C ALA A 28 1.78 14.31 -1.27
N VAL A 29 1.42 13.05 -1.51
CA VAL A 29 0.05 12.65 -1.84
C VAL A 29 -0.85 12.75 -0.61
N LEU A 30 -0.40 12.20 0.52
CA LEU A 30 -1.23 12.11 1.71
C LEU A 30 -1.42 13.48 2.38
N LEU A 31 -0.40 14.34 2.48
CA LEU A 31 -0.49 15.61 3.21
C LEU A 31 -1.39 16.67 2.55
N GLY A 32 -1.82 16.48 1.31
CA GLY A 32 -2.59 17.49 0.58
C GLY A 32 -4.02 17.68 1.08
N SER A 33 -4.66 16.62 1.59
CA SER A 33 -6.06 16.63 2.06
C SER A 33 -6.38 15.33 2.80
N MET A 34 -7.57 15.23 3.41
CA MET A 34 -8.07 13.99 3.98
C MET A 34 -8.33 12.96 2.88
N VAL A 35 -8.02 11.70 3.17
CA VAL A 35 -8.33 10.55 2.32
C VAL A 35 -9.83 10.30 2.36
N SER A 36 -10.45 10.13 1.20
CA SER A 36 -11.85 9.69 1.06
C SER A 36 -11.92 8.20 0.76
N LYS A 37 -10.99 7.69 -0.05
CA LYS A 37 -10.94 6.28 -0.44
C LYS A 37 -9.54 5.82 -0.83
N VAL A 38 -9.20 4.60 -0.44
CA VAL A 38 -8.03 3.88 -0.91
C VAL A 38 -8.43 2.55 -1.52
N VAL A 39 -7.80 2.22 -2.66
CA VAL A 39 -7.89 0.89 -3.26
C VAL A 39 -6.48 0.36 -3.49
N TYR A 40 -6.10 -0.71 -2.81
CA TYR A 40 -4.86 -1.42 -3.09
C TYR A 40 -5.15 -2.77 -3.74
N SER A 41 -4.44 -3.05 -4.83
CA SER A 41 -4.51 -4.33 -5.54
C SER A 41 -3.11 -4.89 -5.73
N ASP A 42 -2.90 -6.14 -5.32
CA ASP A 42 -1.66 -6.88 -5.51
C ASP A 42 -1.92 -8.37 -5.34
N ARG A 43 -1.68 -9.17 -6.40
CA ARG A 43 -1.88 -10.63 -6.41
C ARG A 43 -1.06 -11.38 -5.36
N TYR A 44 0.00 -10.77 -4.85
CA TYR A 44 1.00 -11.41 -4.02
C TYR A 44 1.04 -10.80 -2.61
N LEU A 45 0.06 -9.98 -2.24
CA LEU A 45 0.06 -9.33 -0.93
C LEU A 45 -0.06 -10.38 0.18
N LYS A 46 0.89 -10.34 1.11
CA LYS A 46 0.93 -11.13 2.34
C LYS A 46 1.08 -10.19 3.55
N VAL A 47 0.89 -10.74 4.75
CA VAL A 47 0.91 -9.98 6.02
C VAL A 47 2.15 -9.08 6.17
N PRO A 48 3.40 -9.51 5.91
CA PRO A 48 4.55 -8.62 6.07
C PRO A 48 4.51 -7.41 5.11
N GLY A 49 4.00 -7.60 3.90
CA GLY A 49 3.85 -6.51 2.93
C GLY A 49 2.71 -5.56 3.29
N SER A 50 1.59 -6.09 3.81
CA SER A 50 0.47 -5.24 4.23
C SER A 50 0.80 -4.43 5.48
N GLU A 51 1.62 -4.94 6.39
CA GLU A 51 2.12 -4.18 7.53
C GLU A 51 2.91 -2.96 7.07
N ILE A 52 3.83 -3.14 6.13
CA ILE A 52 4.61 -2.04 5.54
C ILE A 52 3.69 -1.03 4.84
N LEU A 53 2.72 -1.51 4.05
CA LEU A 53 1.79 -0.63 3.35
C LEU A 53 0.94 0.21 4.32
N VAL A 54 0.44 -0.41 5.39
CA VAL A 54 -0.30 0.33 6.44
C VAL A 54 0.61 1.35 7.09
N ASP A 55 1.84 0.99 7.47
CA ASP A 55 2.78 1.92 8.09
C ASP A 55 3.08 3.12 7.14
N LEU A 56 3.15 2.86 5.81
CA LEU A 56 3.31 3.91 4.79
C LEU A 56 2.09 4.83 4.70
N LEU A 57 0.88 4.28 4.83
CA LEU A 57 -0.37 5.02 4.74
C LEU A 57 -0.77 5.70 6.06
N GLN A 58 -0.28 5.22 7.20
CA GLN A 58 -0.66 5.66 8.54
C GLN A 58 -0.14 7.09 8.81
N VAL A 59 -0.94 8.05 8.36
CA VAL A 59 -0.85 9.50 8.59
C VAL A 59 -2.22 9.93 9.12
N SER A 60 -2.30 11.06 9.80
CA SER A 60 -3.52 11.66 10.38
C SER A 60 -4.62 12.04 9.38
N ASN A 61 -4.60 11.49 8.17
CA ASN A 61 -5.48 11.88 7.06
C ASN A 61 -6.53 10.83 6.72
N PHE A 62 -6.60 9.73 7.48
CA PHE A 62 -7.73 8.80 7.47
C PHE A 62 -8.67 9.15 8.63
N ASP A 63 -9.96 9.10 8.37
CA ASP A 63 -11.03 9.24 9.35
C ASP A 63 -12.03 8.08 9.24
N ASP A 64 -13.05 8.06 10.09
CA ASP A 64 -14.06 6.99 10.11
C ASP A 64 -14.98 6.94 8.87
N GLN A 65 -14.86 7.92 7.97
CA GLN A 65 -15.59 7.98 6.70
C GLN A 65 -14.72 7.50 5.52
N SER A 66 -13.44 7.23 5.76
CA SER A 66 -12.48 6.82 4.73
C SER A 66 -12.73 5.38 4.28
N ILE A 67 -12.90 5.14 2.99
CA ILE A 67 -13.13 3.78 2.46
C ILE A 67 -11.78 3.11 2.17
N VAL A 68 -11.56 1.89 2.65
CA VAL A 68 -10.35 1.10 2.40
C VAL A 68 -10.71 -0.22 1.73
N ASN A 69 -10.30 -0.39 0.48
CA ASN A 69 -10.53 -1.61 -0.29
C ASN A 69 -9.21 -2.28 -0.65
N ILE A 70 -9.07 -3.55 -0.26
CA ILE A 70 -7.88 -4.37 -0.54
C ILE A 70 -8.30 -5.55 -1.39
N VAL A 71 -7.59 -5.79 -2.49
CA VAL A 71 -7.85 -6.91 -3.40
C VAL A 71 -6.55 -7.71 -3.61
N THR A 72 -6.55 -8.98 -3.22
CA THR A 72 -5.39 -9.88 -3.35
C THR A 72 -5.84 -11.29 -3.72
N ALA A 73 -4.89 -12.19 -3.97
CA ALA A 73 -5.12 -13.61 -4.13
C ALA A 73 -4.42 -14.41 -3.03
N ASN A 74 -4.98 -15.58 -2.71
CA ASN A 74 -4.35 -16.52 -1.81
C ASN A 74 -4.06 -17.84 -2.53
N ASP A 75 -2.77 -18.09 -2.73
CA ASP A 75 -2.28 -19.34 -3.30
C ASP A 75 -2.27 -20.51 -2.29
N ASP A 76 -2.46 -20.21 -0.99
CA ASP A 76 -2.46 -21.19 0.10
C ASP A 76 -3.75 -21.06 0.92
N GLU A 77 -4.73 -21.90 0.59
CA GLU A 77 -6.07 -21.88 1.19
C GLU A 77 -6.10 -22.34 2.65
N THR A 78 -4.98 -22.84 3.20
CA THR A 78 -4.91 -23.30 4.59
C THR A 78 -4.75 -22.16 5.59
N ASN A 79 -4.29 -20.98 5.14
CA ASN A 79 -4.14 -19.80 5.98
C ASN A 79 -5.37 -18.88 5.90
N ASN A 80 -5.62 -18.13 6.98
CA ASN A 80 -6.74 -17.20 7.06
C ASN A 80 -6.32 -15.78 6.65
N LEU A 81 -5.74 -15.65 5.44
CA LEU A 81 -5.18 -14.40 4.95
C LEU A 81 -6.18 -13.23 4.99
N GLN A 82 -7.46 -13.47 4.70
CA GLN A 82 -8.48 -12.41 4.75
C GLN A 82 -8.63 -11.83 6.16
N HIS A 83 -8.69 -12.70 7.18
CA HIS A 83 -8.75 -12.26 8.57
C HIS A 83 -7.50 -11.47 8.97
N ASP A 84 -6.32 -12.00 8.65
CA ASP A 84 -5.04 -11.36 9.02
C ASP A 84 -4.88 -9.99 8.36
N LEU A 85 -5.21 -9.88 7.08
CA LEU A 85 -5.20 -8.61 6.36
C LEU A 85 -6.24 -7.63 6.94
N THR A 86 -7.45 -8.10 7.26
CA THR A 86 -8.48 -7.25 7.89
C THR A 86 -7.97 -6.65 9.19
N LYS A 87 -7.32 -7.46 10.04
CA LYS A 87 -6.70 -7.00 11.29
C LYS A 87 -5.59 -5.97 11.06
N VAL A 88 -4.77 -6.18 10.02
CA VAL A 88 -3.68 -5.26 9.67
C VAL A 88 -4.22 -3.91 9.18
N PHE A 89 -5.19 -3.91 8.26
CA PHE A 89 -5.73 -2.68 7.64
C PHE A 89 -6.72 -1.93 8.55
N SER A 90 -7.31 -2.58 9.56
CA SER A 90 -8.12 -1.88 10.56
C SER A 90 -7.32 -0.91 11.42
N ARG A 91 -5.99 -0.85 11.29
CA ARG A 91 -5.15 0.16 11.95
C ARG A 91 -5.21 1.53 11.27
N LEU A 92 -5.75 1.61 10.04
CA LEU A 92 -5.87 2.87 9.30
C LEU A 92 -7.05 3.74 9.76
N GLN A 93 -8.12 3.14 10.28
CA GLN A 93 -9.33 3.85 10.71
C GLN A 93 -10.08 3.09 11.82
N GLY A 94 -10.90 3.80 12.60
CA GLY A 94 -11.71 3.21 13.66
C GLY A 94 -12.93 2.45 13.13
N ASN A 95 -13.54 2.94 12.05
CA ASN A 95 -14.72 2.33 11.44
C ASN A 95 -14.38 1.11 10.55
N LYS A 96 -14.76 -0.08 11.02
CA LYS A 96 -14.53 -1.33 10.29
C LYS A 96 -15.47 -1.57 9.12
N ASP A 97 -16.64 -0.91 9.09
CA ASP A 97 -17.63 -1.11 8.02
C ASP A 97 -17.15 -0.53 6.69
N ASN A 98 -16.23 0.44 6.74
CA ASN A 98 -15.58 1.05 5.59
C ASN A 98 -14.31 0.31 5.15
N LEU A 99 -13.99 -0.84 5.75
CA LEU A 99 -12.87 -1.70 5.36
C LEU A 99 -13.38 -2.95 4.66
N LYS A 100 -12.97 -3.13 3.39
CA LYS A 100 -13.21 -4.35 2.63
C LYS A 100 -11.90 -4.99 2.21
N VAL A 101 -11.71 -6.25 2.60
CA VAL A 101 -10.60 -7.10 2.13
C VAL A 101 -11.19 -8.24 1.31
N ASP A 102 -10.90 -8.26 0.01
CA ASP A 102 -11.33 -9.28 -0.95
C ASP A 102 -10.13 -10.16 -1.33
N VAL A 103 -10.11 -11.38 -0.80
CA VAL A 103 -9.08 -12.38 -1.08
C VAL A 103 -9.65 -13.41 -2.04
N LYS A 104 -9.14 -13.39 -3.28
CA LYS A 104 -9.52 -14.39 -4.29
C LYS A 104 -8.80 -15.71 -4.02
N PRO A 105 -9.47 -16.87 -4.14
CA PRO A 105 -8.79 -18.15 -4.11
C PRO A 105 -7.85 -18.29 -5.30
N SER A 106 -6.87 -19.19 -5.21
CA SER A 106 -5.85 -19.43 -6.25
C SER A 106 -6.46 -19.64 -7.64
N CYS A 107 -7.55 -20.42 -7.72
CA CYS A 107 -8.26 -20.69 -8.96
C CYS A 107 -8.90 -19.46 -9.62
N LYS A 108 -9.13 -18.38 -8.87
CA LYS A 108 -9.70 -17.10 -9.33
C LYS A 108 -8.71 -15.95 -9.32
N ARG A 109 -7.41 -16.25 -9.19
CA ARG A 109 -6.36 -15.24 -9.15
C ARG A 109 -6.32 -14.31 -10.37
N TYR A 110 -6.79 -14.78 -11.52
CA TYR A 110 -6.88 -13.97 -12.73
C TYR A 110 -7.84 -12.78 -12.58
N GLU A 111 -8.80 -12.84 -11.65
CA GLU A 111 -9.73 -11.74 -11.33
C GLU A 111 -9.03 -10.56 -10.63
N VAL A 112 -7.87 -10.80 -10.01
CA VAL A 112 -7.07 -9.73 -9.39
C VAL A 112 -6.18 -9.11 -10.48
N PRO A 113 -6.13 -7.79 -10.66
CA PRO A 113 -5.23 -7.14 -11.61
C PRO A 113 -3.75 -7.58 -11.44
N HIS A 114 -3.02 -7.71 -12.55
CA HIS A 114 -1.58 -7.99 -12.51
C HIS A 114 -0.78 -6.82 -11.93
N GLY A 115 -1.17 -5.60 -12.28
CA GLY A 115 -0.52 -4.39 -11.81
C GLY A 115 -0.73 -4.22 -10.31
N ARG A 116 0.34 -3.89 -9.60
CA ARG A 116 0.32 -3.70 -8.14
C ARG A 116 0.13 -2.22 -7.87
N THR A 117 -1.10 -1.83 -7.57
CA THR A 117 -1.51 -0.43 -7.61
C THR A 117 -2.17 -0.01 -6.32
N LEU A 118 -1.84 1.19 -5.86
CA LEU A 118 -2.51 1.91 -4.80
C LEU A 118 -3.18 3.14 -5.41
N LYS A 119 -4.50 3.18 -5.38
CA LYS A 119 -5.28 4.38 -5.72
C LYS A 119 -5.66 5.11 -4.44
N ILE A 120 -5.45 6.42 -4.42
CA ILE A 120 -5.77 7.30 -3.30
C ILE A 120 -6.68 8.41 -3.85
N HIS A 121 -7.90 8.46 -3.34
CA HIS A 121 -8.82 9.56 -3.55
C HIS A 121 -8.81 10.42 -2.30
N LEU A 122 -8.71 11.73 -2.49
CA LEU A 122 -8.78 12.73 -1.43
C LEU A 122 -10.17 13.37 -1.40
N LYS A 123 -10.50 14.08 -0.31
CA LYS A 123 -11.76 14.82 -0.17
C LYS A 123 -11.82 16.12 -0.99
N ASP A 124 -10.69 16.58 -1.52
CA ASP A 124 -10.60 17.73 -2.43
C ASP A 124 -10.64 17.30 -3.91
N ASP A 125 -11.25 16.15 -4.18
CA ASP A 125 -11.44 15.55 -5.51
C ASP A 125 -10.17 15.17 -6.28
N LYS A 126 -8.99 15.30 -5.65
CA LYS A 126 -7.73 14.83 -6.24
C LYS A 126 -7.63 13.31 -6.18
N GLU A 127 -7.16 12.73 -7.28
CA GLU A 127 -6.91 11.29 -7.37
C GLU A 127 -5.45 11.03 -7.76
N TYR A 128 -4.84 10.09 -7.02
CA TYR A 128 -3.49 9.62 -7.28
C TYR A 128 -3.49 8.11 -7.46
N LYS A 129 -2.63 7.64 -8.35
CA LYS A 129 -2.31 6.22 -8.52
C LYS A 129 -0.82 6.03 -8.34
N VAL A 130 -0.47 5.15 -7.40
CA VAL A 130 0.88 4.67 -7.18
C VAL A 130 0.99 3.27 -7.77
N ILE A 131 1.97 3.05 -8.63
CA ILE A 131 2.27 1.76 -9.25
C ILE A 131 3.57 1.26 -8.64
N PHE A 132 3.54 0.06 -8.07
CA PHE A 132 4.71 -0.62 -7.54
C PHE A 132 5.10 -1.74 -8.49
N ASP A 133 6.30 -1.72 -9.05
CA ASP A 133 6.75 -2.80 -9.93
C ASP A 133 6.73 -4.15 -9.20
N MET A 134 7.23 -4.23 -7.96
CA MET A 134 7.25 -5.47 -7.16
C MET A 134 6.23 -5.53 -6.00
N GLY A 135 5.30 -4.58 -5.92
CA GLY A 135 4.38 -4.48 -4.77
C GLY A 135 5.15 -4.08 -3.52
N MET A 136 4.82 -4.65 -2.37
CA MET A 136 5.55 -4.39 -1.11
C MET A 136 6.76 -5.32 -0.89
N ASN A 137 7.01 -6.27 -1.81
CA ASN A 137 8.06 -7.28 -1.63
C ASN A 137 9.49 -6.73 -1.74
N PHE A 138 9.67 -5.54 -2.31
CA PHE A 138 10.97 -4.87 -2.37
C PHE A 138 11.40 -4.29 -1.02
N LEU A 139 10.52 -4.23 -0.02
CA LEU A 139 10.82 -3.70 1.31
C LEU A 139 10.90 -4.82 2.35
N VAL A 140 11.61 -4.53 3.43
CA VAL A 140 11.62 -5.36 4.63
C VAL A 140 11.75 -4.51 5.87
N LYS A 141 11.01 -4.89 6.91
CA LYS A 141 11.13 -4.30 8.24
C LYS A 141 12.22 -5.03 9.03
N LYS A 142 13.22 -4.31 9.53
CA LYS A 142 14.31 -4.83 10.38
C LYS A 142 14.59 -3.85 11.51
N GLY A 143 14.52 -4.32 12.77
CA GLY A 143 14.85 -3.49 13.93
C GLY A 143 14.06 -2.16 14.01
N GLY A 144 12.79 -2.15 13.58
CA GLY A 144 11.96 -0.94 13.56
C GLY A 144 12.21 0.00 12.37
N LYS A 145 13.16 -0.32 11.50
CA LYS A 145 13.45 0.41 10.25
C LYS A 145 13.04 -0.39 9.02
N TYR A 146 13.12 0.25 7.85
CA TYR A 146 12.77 -0.32 6.56
C TYR A 146 13.97 -0.31 5.62
N CYS A 147 14.23 -1.45 4.99
CA CYS A 147 15.33 -1.61 4.03
C CYS A 147 14.76 -1.99 2.66
N VAL A 148 15.41 -1.54 1.59
CA VAL A 148 15.13 -2.01 0.23
C VAL A 148 15.93 -3.28 -0.03
N LYS A 149 15.23 -4.36 -0.36
CA LYS A 149 15.79 -5.65 -0.77
C LYS A 149 16.16 -5.67 -2.25
N PHE A 150 15.35 -5.03 -3.08
CA PHE A 150 15.46 -5.08 -4.53
C PHE A 150 15.24 -3.69 -5.12
N SER A 151 16.05 -3.33 -6.11
CA SER A 151 15.79 -2.17 -6.95
C SER A 151 14.42 -2.34 -7.61
N THR A 152 13.56 -1.32 -7.51
CA THR A 152 12.19 -1.35 -8.02
C THR A 152 11.83 0.02 -8.56
N TYR A 153 10.81 0.06 -9.41
CA TYR A 153 10.18 1.30 -9.84
C TYR A 153 8.93 1.57 -9.01
N VAL A 154 8.79 2.82 -8.57
CA VAL A 154 7.56 3.34 -7.98
C VAL A 154 7.17 4.59 -8.75
N VAL A 155 5.98 4.56 -9.36
CA VAL A 155 5.46 5.66 -10.17
C VAL A 155 4.25 6.23 -9.50
N ILE A 156 4.21 7.56 -9.33
CA ILE A 156 3.05 8.29 -8.84
C ILE A 156 2.48 9.14 -9.98
N GLU A 157 1.23 8.87 -10.31
CA GLU A 157 0.44 9.59 -11.31
C GLU A 157 -0.67 10.33 -10.60
N ARG A 158 -0.78 11.64 -10.85
CA ARG A 158 -2.00 12.39 -10.55
C ARG A 158 -2.96 12.18 -11.72
N ILE A 159 -4.17 11.71 -11.43
CA ILE A 159 -5.20 11.39 -12.42
C ILE A 159 -6.16 12.56 -12.59
N VAL A 160 -6.49 13.26 -11.50
CA VAL A 160 -7.39 14.43 -11.43
C VAL A 160 -6.82 15.47 -10.46
#